data_AF-A0A7V9ZL23-F1
#
_entry.id   AF-A0A7V9ZL23-F1
#
_cell.length_a   1.000
_cell.length_b   1.000
_cell.length_c   1.000
_cell.angle_alpha   90.00
_cell.angle_beta   90.00
_cell.angle_gamma   90.00
#
_symmetry.space_group_name_H-M   'P 1'
#
loop_
_entity.id
_entity.type
_entity.pdbx_description
1 polymer ?
#
loop_
_entity_poly.entity_id
_entity_poly.type
_entity_poly.pdbx_seq_one_letter_code
_entity_poly.pdbx_strand_id
1 'polypeptide(L)' 'PNQTVIALYYRKALKQDGTGHWSPVAAYDHESDSFLILDVARYKYPPAWVSGKAFITGMKSLNHKGLSRGFIILDNSKNN' A
#
# COMPACT_ATOMS: atom_id res chain seq x y z
N PRO A 1 14.83 -10.95 2.80
CA PRO A 1 13.94 -10.72 1.64
C PRO A 1 14.64 -9.84 0.60
N ASN A 2 14.79 -10.32 -0.64
CA ASN A 2 15.38 -9.51 -1.73
C ASN A 2 14.31 -8.67 -2.44
N GLN A 3 13.04 -8.89 -2.13
CA GLN A 3 11.93 -8.16 -2.74
C GLN A 3 11.24 -7.24 -1.73
N THR A 4 10.85 -6.06 -2.21
CA THR A 4 10.08 -5.06 -1.45
C THR A 4 8.85 -4.66 -2.25
N VAL A 5 7.70 -4.49 -1.59
CA VAL A 5 6.47 -4.04 -2.22
C VAL A 5 6.22 -2.58 -1.87
N ILE A 6 5.92 -1.76 -2.87
CA ILE A 6 5.43 -0.38 -2.69
C ILE A 6 4.06 -0.28 -3.34
N ALA A 7 3.05 0.15 -2.58
CA ALA A 7 1.67 0.25 -3.06
C ALA A 7 1.25 1.69 -3.30
N LEU A 8 0.52 1.91 -4.38
CA LEU A 8 -0.30 3.09 -4.63
C LEU A 8 -1.74 2.74 -4.31
N TYR A 9 -2.33 3.40 -3.31
CA TYR A 9 -3.70 3.15 -2.89
C TYR A 9 -4.49 4.44 -2.69
N TYR A 10 -5.81 4.35 -2.74
CA TYR A 10 -6.70 5.46 -2.45
C TYR A 10 -7.03 5.53 -0.96
N ARG A 11 -6.59 6.61 -0.29
CA ARG A 11 -6.72 6.79 1.17
C ARG A 11 -8.15 6.68 1.69
N LYS A 12 -9.14 7.18 0.94
CA LYS A 12 -10.54 7.10 1.39
C LYS A 12 -11.06 5.67 1.53
N ALA A 13 -10.50 4.70 0.78
CA ALA A 13 -10.85 3.29 0.97
C ALA A 13 -10.44 2.78 2.38
N LEU A 14 -9.42 3.40 2.98
CA LEU A 14 -8.93 3.12 4.33
C LEU A 14 -9.48 4.12 5.38
N LYS A 15 -10.51 4.91 5.02
CA LYS A 15 -11.07 5.97 5.87
C LYS A 15 -10.05 7.04 6.28
N GLN A 16 -9.02 7.24 5.46
CA GLN A 16 -8.03 8.30 5.64
C GLN A 16 -8.33 9.48 4.70
N ASP A 17 -7.98 10.68 5.16
CA ASP A 17 -7.99 11.87 4.34
C ASP A 17 -6.96 11.81 3.20
N GLY A 18 -7.38 12.30 2.04
CA GLY A 18 -6.53 12.48 0.87
C GLY A 18 -6.99 11.66 -0.32
N THR A 19 -6.12 11.57 -1.33
CA THR A 19 -6.40 10.83 -2.56
C THR A 19 -5.47 9.63 -2.72
N GLY A 20 -4.68 9.55 -3.80
CA GLY A 20 -3.70 8.48 -3.98
C GLY A 20 -2.49 8.68 -3.06
N HIS A 21 -1.98 7.61 -2.48
CA HIS A 21 -0.78 7.63 -1.64
C HIS A 21 0.13 6.44 -1.93
N TRP A 22 1.45 6.67 -1.89
CA TRP A 22 2.49 5.66 -2.04
C TRP A 22 3.10 5.32 -0.70
N SER A 23 3.22 4.04 -0.35
CA SER A 23 3.97 3.60 0.84
C SER A 23 4.46 2.15 0.70
N PRO A 24 5.55 1.78 1.39
CA PRO A 24 5.99 0.39 1.50
C PRO A 24 4.97 -0.48 2.25
N VAL A 25 4.87 -1.73 1.83
CA VAL A 25 4.17 -2.80 2.56
C VAL A 25 5.22 -3.64 3.27
N ALA A 26 5.17 -3.69 4.60
CA ALA A 26 6.19 -4.35 5.41
C ALA A 26 5.86 -5.81 5.75
N ALA A 27 4.58 -6.11 5.94
CA ALA A 27 4.13 -7.43 6.34
C ALA A 27 2.69 -7.70 5.91
N TYR A 28 2.35 -8.99 5.87
CA TYR A 28 0.99 -9.49 5.80
C TYR A 28 0.76 -10.41 7.00
N ASP A 29 -0.37 -10.24 7.66
CA ASP A 29 -0.85 -11.12 8.72
C ASP A 29 -2.04 -11.92 8.22
N HIS A 30 -1.92 -13.26 8.28
CA HIS A 30 -2.92 -14.17 7.74
C HIS A 30 -4.15 -14.29 8.64
N GLU A 31 -3.99 -14.26 9.97
CA GLU A 31 -5.12 -14.44 10.89
C GLU A 31 -6.11 -13.28 10.82
N SER A 32 -5.59 -12.04 10.72
CA SER A 32 -6.41 -10.83 10.63
C SER A 32 -6.67 -10.34 9.20
N ASP A 33 -6.18 -11.05 8.18
CA ASP A 33 -6.17 -10.63 6.78
C ASP A 33 -5.80 -9.16 6.61
N SER A 34 -4.62 -8.78 7.11
CA SER A 34 -4.19 -7.38 7.18
C SER A 34 -2.79 -7.15 6.67
N PHE A 35 -2.55 -5.98 6.09
CA PHE A 35 -1.24 -5.54 5.62
C PHE A 35 -0.69 -4.45 6.52
N LEU A 36 0.59 -4.54 6.90
CA LEU A 36 1.29 -3.47 7.59
C LEU A 36 1.82 -2.46 6.57
N ILE A 37 1.27 -1.25 6.59
CA ILE A 37 1.69 -0.15 5.72
C ILE A 37 2.59 0.79 6.51
N LEU A 38 3.80 1.04 5.98
CA LEU A 38 4.73 2.03 6.55
C LEU A 38 4.43 3.40 5.94
N ASP A 39 3.37 4.07 6.42
CA ASP A 39 2.93 5.36 5.85
C ASP A 39 4.05 6.41 5.94
N VAL A 40 4.46 6.92 4.78
CA VAL A 40 5.57 7.89 4.69
C VAL A 40 5.15 9.30 5.09
N ALA A 41 3.84 9.60 5.15
CA ALA A 41 3.31 10.83 5.72
C ALA A 41 3.23 10.72 7.26
N ARG A 42 4.38 10.47 7.90
CA ARG A 42 4.52 10.22 9.35
C ARG A 42 3.99 11.34 10.25
N TYR A 43 3.88 12.56 9.73
CA TYR A 43 3.26 13.69 10.43
C TYR A 43 1.73 13.54 10.58
N LYS A 44 1.11 12.63 9.83
CA LYS A 44 -0.35 12.45 9.77
C LYS A 44 -0.80 11.05 10.21
N TYR A 45 -0.12 10.01 9.75
CA TYR A 45 -0.49 8.63 10.06
C TYR A 45 0.74 7.83 10.48
N PRO A 46 0.64 7.04 11.57
CA PRO A 46 1.67 6.08 11.93
C PRO A 46 1.62 4.87 10.98
N PRO A 47 2.66 4.00 11.00
CA PRO A 47 2.53 2.66 10.45
C PRO A 47 1.31 1.95 11.03
N ALA A 48 0.51 1.32 10.18
CA ALA A 48 -0.76 0.72 10.60
C ALA A 48 -1.06 -0.58 9.85
N TRP A 49 -1.68 -1.51 10.57
CA TRP A 49 -2.34 -2.66 9.99
C TRP A 49 -3.65 -2.22 9.36
N VAL A 50 -3.85 -2.56 8.09
CA VAL A 50 -5.06 -2.23 7.34
C VAL A 50 -5.67 -3.49 6.78
N SER A 51 -7.01 -3.57 6.79
CA SER A 51 -7.74 -4.70 6.21
C SER A 51 -7.33 -4.94 4.76
N GLY A 52 -7.02 -6.19 4.41
CA GLY A 52 -6.65 -6.63 3.07
C GLY A 52 -7.71 -6.26 2.04
N LYS A 53 -8.98 -6.52 2.34
CA LYS A 53 -10.11 -6.11 1.49
C LYS A 53 -10.10 -4.60 1.20
N ALA A 54 -10.01 -3.76 2.24
CA ALA A 54 -10.03 -2.30 2.07
C ALA A 54 -8.82 -1.80 1.28
N PHE A 55 -7.64 -2.38 1.55
CA PHE A 55 -6.40 -2.03 0.87
C PHE A 55 -6.42 -2.41 -0.61
N ILE A 56 -6.87 -3.61 -0.94
CA ILE A 56 -7.05 -4.07 -2.32
C ILE A 56 -8.09 -3.22 -3.06
N THR A 57 -9.21 -2.86 -2.42
CA THR A 57 -10.17 -1.90 -3.00
C THR A 57 -9.50 -0.56 -3.29
N GLY A 58 -8.67 -0.07 -2.37
CA GLY A 58 -7.88 1.15 -2.54
C GLY A 58 -6.91 1.06 -3.72
N MET A 59 -6.25 -0.07 -3.93
CA MET A 59 -5.33 -0.31 -5.05
C MET A 59 -6.04 -0.50 -6.40
N LYS A 60 -7.25 -1.07 -6.42
CA LYS A 60 -8.04 -1.25 -7.66
C LYS A 60 -8.73 0.01 -8.17
N SER A 61 -8.71 1.09 -7.38
CA SER A 61 -9.39 2.34 -7.74
C SER A 61 -8.66 3.13 -8.83
N LEU A 62 -9.40 3.89 -9.64
CA LEU A 62 -8.84 4.70 -10.72
C LEU A 62 -8.21 6.01 -10.22
N ASN A 63 -7.05 6.38 -10.76
CA ASN A 63 -6.40 7.66 -10.53
C ASN A 63 -7.03 8.79 -11.38
N HIS A 64 -6.48 10.01 -11.28
CA HIS A 64 -7.01 11.18 -12.00
C HIS A 64 -6.91 11.08 -13.53
N LYS A 65 -6.15 10.12 -14.07
CA LYS A 65 -6.04 9.82 -15.51
C LYS A 65 -6.92 8.64 -15.94
N GLY A 66 -7.77 8.13 -15.05
CA GLY A 66 -8.60 6.96 -15.32
C GLY A 66 -7.82 5.63 -15.35
N LEU A 67 -6.57 5.60 -14.88
CA LEU A 67 -5.76 4.38 -14.82
C LEU A 67 -5.84 3.76 -13.43
N SER A 68 -5.83 2.42 -13.36
CA SER A 68 -5.76 1.71 -12.08
C SER A 68 -4.53 2.16 -11.29
N ARG A 69 -4.69 2.25 -9.96
CA ARG A 69 -3.56 2.19 -9.04
C ARG A 69 -3.04 0.74 -8.94
N GLY A 70 -2.27 0.40 -7.91
CA GLY A 70 -1.69 -0.93 -7.79
C GLY A 70 -0.48 -0.96 -6.88
N PHE A 71 0.48 -1.80 -7.20
CA PHE A 71 1.75 -1.91 -6.48
C PHE A 71 2.89 -2.20 -7.44
N ILE A 72 4.11 -2.02 -6.96
CA ILE A 72 5.34 -2.42 -7.61
C ILE A 72 6.09 -3.38 -6.70
N ILE A 73 6.74 -4.37 -7.31
CA ILE A 73 7.69 -5.25 -6.64
C ILE A 73 9.07 -4.79 -7.08
N LEU A 74 9.89 -4.38 -6.12
CA LEU A 74 11.30 -4.07 -6.32
C LEU A 74 12.10 -5.32 -5.98
N ASP A 75 12.91 -5.81 -6.91
CA ASP A 75 13.85 -6.90 -6.69
C ASP A 75 15.27 -6.32 -6.55
N ASN A 76 15.89 -6.57 -5.40
CA ASN A 76 17.24 -6.15 -5.06
C ASN A 76 18.25 -7.30 -5.17
N SER A 77 17.89 -8.41 -5.83
CA SER A 77 18.88 -9.42 -6.21
C SER A 77 19.94 -8.75 -7.10
N LYS A 78 21.21 -9.03 -6.81
CA LYS A 78 22.30 -8.60 -7.67
C LYS A 78 22.18 -9.39 -8.97
N ASN A 79 22.05 -8.69 -10.10
CA ASN A 79 22.32 -9.27 -11.40
C ASN A 79 23.83 -9.56 -11.43
N ASN A 80 24.20 -10.84 -11.26
CA ASN A 80 25.52 -11.31 -11.64
C ASN A 80 25.59 -11.43 -13.16
#